data_AF-A0AAV2AN78-F1
#
_entry.id   AF-A0AAV2AN78-F1
#
_cell.length_a   1.000
_cell.length_b   1.000
_cell.length_c   1.000
_cell.angle_alpha   90.00
_cell.angle_beta   90.00
_cell.angle_gamma   90.00
#
_symmetry.space_group_name_H-M   'P 1'
#
loop_
_entity.id
_entity.type
_entity.pdbx_description
1 polymer ?
#
loop_
_entity_poly.entity_id
_entity_poly.type
_entity_poly.pdbx_seq_one_letter_code
_entity_poly.pdbx_strand_id
1 'polypeptide(L)' 'MFRATAFLLVVLVINLTMANAKSSCEEQREQAINNDLIGAFKPKCEADGTFSRKQCWSSIGKCFCVDPISGEKTTDLDCL' A
#
# COMPACT_ATOMS: atom_id res chain seq x y z
N MET A 1 -13.93 8.39 -40.71
CA MET A 1 -13.18 7.18 -40.31
C MET A 1 -12.06 7.46 -39.28
N PHE A 2 -11.94 8.65 -38.69
CA PHE A 2 -10.90 9.00 -37.69
C PHE A 2 -11.34 8.88 -36.23
N ARG A 3 -12.22 7.93 -35.89
CA ARG A 3 -12.79 7.84 -34.54
C ARG A 3 -12.53 6.53 -33.81
N ALA A 4 -12.08 5.47 -34.47
CA ALA A 4 -11.77 4.21 -33.79
C ALA A 4 -10.35 4.19 -33.22
N THR A 5 -9.36 4.67 -33.98
CA THR A 5 -7.94 4.68 -33.56
C THR A 5 -7.69 5.63 -32.39
N ALA A 6 -8.25 6.84 -32.43
CA ALA A 6 -8.17 7.79 -31.30
C ALA A 6 -8.85 7.23 -30.04
N PHE A 7 -9.96 6.52 -30.17
CA PHE A 7 -10.68 5.93 -29.03
C PHE A 7 -9.91 4.74 -28.42
N LEU A 8 -9.30 3.90 -29.26
CA LEU A 8 -8.42 2.81 -28.80
C LEU A 8 -7.18 3.33 -28.07
N LEU A 9 -6.56 4.40 -28.58
CA LEU A 9 -5.44 5.06 -27.89
C LEU A 9 -5.89 5.66 -26.54
N VAL A 10 -7.05 6.31 -26.49
CA VAL A 10 -7.61 6.84 -25.24
C VAL A 10 -7.91 5.73 -24.23
N VAL A 11 -8.50 4.61 -24.65
CA VAL A 11 -8.77 3.45 -23.76
C VAL A 11 -7.46 2.82 -23.27
N LEU A 12 -6.45 2.67 -24.13
CA LEU A 12 -5.13 2.16 -23.73
C LEU A 12 -4.48 3.07 -22.68
N VAL A 13 -4.52 4.40 -22.89
CA VAL A 13 -4.00 5.40 -21.97
C VAL A 13 -4.78 5.42 -20.65
N ILE A 14 -6.12 5.31 -20.68
CA ILE A 14 -6.95 5.24 -19.46
C ILE A 14 -6.58 4.00 -18.62
N ASN A 15 -6.46 2.82 -19.23
CA ASN A 15 -6.03 1.61 -18.52
C ASN A 15 -4.62 1.73 -17.92
N LEU A 16 -3.71 2.40 -18.63
CA LEU A 16 -2.35 2.70 -18.14
C LEU A 16 -2.37 3.67 -16.94
N THR A 17 -3.29 4.62 -16.90
CA THR A 17 -3.38 5.62 -15.82
C THR A 17 -3.99 5.07 -14.51
N MET A 18 -4.90 4.09 -14.59
CA MET A 18 -5.56 3.52 -13.39
C MET A 18 -4.65 2.58 -12.59
N ALA A 19 -3.64 2.00 -13.23
CA ALA A 19 -2.68 1.08 -12.60
C ALA A 19 -1.74 1.75 -11.57
N ASN A 20 -1.84 3.06 -11.37
CA ASN A 20 -0.92 3.85 -10.54
C ASN A 20 -1.61 4.45 -9.29
N ALA A 21 -2.84 4.03 -8.97
CA ALA A 21 -3.50 4.45 -7.75
C ALA A 21 -2.87 3.75 -6.54
N LYS A 22 -2.19 4.54 -5.71
CA LYS A 22 -1.48 4.06 -4.52
C LYS A 22 -2.47 3.60 -3.44
N SER A 23 -2.17 2.50 -2.78
CA SER A 23 -3.00 2.02 -1.66
C SER A 23 -2.76 2.82 -0.37
N SER A 24 -3.67 2.71 0.60
CA SER A 24 -3.50 3.29 1.94
C SER A 24 -2.20 2.83 2.61
N CYS A 25 -1.85 1.53 2.50
CA CYS A 25 -0.61 1.02 3.06
C CYS A 25 0.62 1.63 2.38
N GLU A 26 0.60 1.68 1.05
CA GLU A 26 1.72 2.20 0.29
C GLU A 26 1.92 3.70 0.56
N GLU A 27 0.83 4.47 0.68
CA GLU A 27 0.86 5.89 1.03
C GLU A 27 1.52 6.11 2.40
N GLN A 28 1.08 5.38 3.43
CA GLN A 28 1.69 5.44 4.76
C GLN A 28 3.16 5.02 4.75
N ARG A 29 3.51 4.00 3.96
CA ARG A 29 4.90 3.55 3.79
C ARG A 29 5.77 4.65 3.18
N GLU A 30 5.27 5.35 2.17
CA GLU A 30 6.00 6.45 1.53
C GLU A 30 6.15 7.64 2.47
N GLN A 31 5.10 8.02 3.18
CA GLN A 31 5.19 9.07 4.20
C GLN A 31 6.25 8.73 5.25
N ALA A 32 6.30 7.48 5.74
CA ALA A 32 7.31 7.02 6.67
C ALA A 32 8.74 7.01 6.10
N ILE A 33 8.89 6.87 4.78
CA ILE A 33 10.18 6.99 4.10
C ILE A 33 10.58 8.46 3.97
N ASN A 34 9.66 9.31 3.52
CA ASN A 34 9.91 10.73 3.23
C ASN A 34 10.14 11.58 4.49
N ASN A 35 9.66 11.12 5.65
CA ASN A 35 9.92 11.78 6.92
C ASN A 35 11.38 11.65 7.40
N ASP A 36 12.23 10.84 6.74
CA ASP A 36 13.67 10.65 7.02
C ASP A 36 14.05 10.37 8.48
N LEU A 37 13.08 9.89 9.28
CA LEU A 37 13.27 9.51 10.67
C LEU A 37 13.93 8.12 10.74
N ILE A 38 15.19 8.10 11.14
CA ILE A 38 15.93 6.84 11.36
C ILE A 38 15.18 6.00 12.39
N GLY A 39 14.92 4.75 12.02
CA GLY A 39 14.21 3.81 12.89
C GLY A 39 12.69 4.02 12.94
N ALA A 40 12.11 4.92 12.16
CA ALA A 40 10.66 5.04 12.06
C ALA A 40 10.00 3.73 11.59
N PHE A 41 8.78 3.48 12.08
CA PHE A 41 7.99 2.36 11.63
C PHE A 41 7.59 2.55 10.17
N LYS A 42 7.85 1.53 9.34
CA LYS A 42 7.47 1.50 7.92
C LYS A 42 6.52 0.32 7.73
N PRO A 43 5.23 0.54 7.42
CA PRO A 43 4.30 -0.55 7.22
C PRO A 43 4.72 -1.41 6.04
N LYS A 44 4.50 -2.72 6.19
CA LYS A 44 4.66 -3.72 5.14
C LYS A 44 3.32 -3.88 4.41
N CYS A 45 3.37 -3.79 3.09
CA CYS A 45 2.20 -3.98 2.23
C CYS A 45 2.31 -5.30 1.46
N GLU A 46 1.18 -5.92 1.18
CA GLU A 46 1.06 -7.06 0.27
C GLU A 46 0.95 -6.58 -1.19
N ALA A 47 1.04 -7.50 -2.15
CA ALA A 47 1.04 -7.15 -3.59
C ALA A 47 -0.27 -6.56 -4.10
N ASP A 48 -1.37 -6.79 -3.38
CA ASP A 48 -2.69 -6.20 -3.65
C ASP A 48 -2.87 -4.81 -3.02
N GLY A 49 -1.83 -4.30 -2.34
CA GLY A 49 -1.85 -3.00 -1.67
C GLY A 49 -2.42 -3.04 -0.25
N THR A 50 -2.90 -4.18 0.26
CA THR A 50 -3.36 -4.29 1.66
C THR A 50 -2.19 -4.26 2.65
N PHE A 51 -2.48 -4.00 3.92
CA PHE A 51 -1.50 -4.14 4.98
C PHE A 51 -1.21 -5.63 5.21
N SER A 52 0.07 -5.98 5.32
CA SER A 52 0.46 -7.31 5.81
C SER A 52 -0.10 -7.48 7.22
N ARG A 53 -0.88 -8.55 7.47
CA ARG A 53 -1.55 -8.76 8.77
C ARG A 53 -0.58 -8.67 9.96
N LYS A 54 0.63 -9.20 9.78
CA LYS A 54 1.71 -9.06 10.76
C LYS A 54 2.65 -7.94 10.34
N GLN A 55 2.71 -6.89 11.17
CA GLN A 55 3.64 -5.78 11.02
C GLN A 55 4.81 -5.95 12.00
N CYS A 56 6.02 -5.58 11.58
CA CYS A 56 7.21 -5.64 12.43
C CYS A 56 7.98 -4.33 12.40
N TRP A 57 8.16 -3.74 13.57
CA TRP A 57 8.97 -2.54 13.76
C TRP A 57 10.42 -2.94 14.08
N SER A 58 11.22 -3.11 13.02
CA SER A 58 12.59 -3.64 13.11
C SER A 58 13.49 -2.83 14.03
N SER A 59 13.30 -1.51 14.13
CA SER A 59 14.13 -0.63 14.97
C SER A 59 14.01 -0.92 16.46
N ILE A 60 12.86 -1.45 16.92
CA ILE A 60 12.62 -1.76 18.33
C ILE A 60 12.40 -3.26 18.58
N GLY A 61 12.47 -4.08 17.53
CA GLY A 61 12.32 -5.54 17.62
C GLY A 61 10.91 -6.02 18.02
N LYS A 62 9.86 -5.23 17.79
CA LYS A 62 8.48 -5.62 18.12
C LYS A 62 7.66 -5.88 16.87
N CYS A 63 6.79 -6.89 16.92
CA CYS A 63 5.77 -7.13 15.91
C CYS A 63 4.38 -7.01 16.53
N PHE A 64 3.39 -6.69 15.70
CA PHE A 64 1.98 -6.56 16.09
C PHE A 64 1.07 -6.89 14.92
N CYS A 65 -0.20 -7.13 15.24
CA CYS A 65 -1.24 -7.47 14.27
C CYS A 65 -1.97 -6.21 13.83
N VAL A 66 -2.36 -6.15 12.57
CA VAL A 66 -3.22 -5.11 12.03
C VAL A 66 -4.33 -5.68 11.17
N ASP A 67 -5.42 -4.93 11.08
CA ASP A 67 -6.44 -5.18 10.06
C ASP A 67 -5.85 -4.94 8.65
N PRO A 68 -6.01 -5.87 7.69
CA PRO A 68 -5.42 -5.73 6.36
C PRO A 68 -5.96 -4.54 5.54
N ILE A 69 -7.15 -4.03 5.87
CA ILE A 69 -7.80 -2.94 5.12
C ILE A 69 -7.49 -1.58 5.78
N SER A 70 -7.69 -1.46 7.09
CA SER A 70 -7.52 -0.19 7.80
C SER A 70 -6.09 0.08 8.29
N GLY A 71 -5.31 -0.99 8.53
CA GLY A 71 -4.00 -0.89 9.18
C GLY A 71 -4.06 -0.63 10.69
N GLU A 72 -5.26 -0.65 11.29
CA GLU A 72 -5.44 -0.48 12.73
C GLU A 72 -4.92 -1.69 13.49
N LYS A 73 -4.29 -1.46 14.65
CA LYS A 73 -3.80 -2.56 15.50
C LYS A 73 -4.97 -3.38 16.03
N THR A 74 -4.92 -4.68 15.80
CA THR A 74 -5.88 -5.64 16.35
C THR A 74 -5.34 -6.31 17.60
N THR A 75 -6.17 -7.13 18.25
CA THR A 75 -5.72 -7.95 19.37
C THR A 75 -4.83 -9.09 18.86
N ASP A 76 -3.87 -9.55 19.66
CA ASP A 76 -2.93 -10.60 19.24
C ASP A 76 -3.62 -11.93 18.89
N LEU A 77 -4.90 -12.13 19.28
CA LEU A 77 -5.69 -13.30 18.91
C LEU A 77 -6.03 -13.34 17.41
N ASP A 78 -6.08 -12.19 16.73
CA ASP A 78 -6.52 -12.07 15.34
C ASP A 78 -5.36 -12.31 14.33
N CYS A 79 -4.15 -12.61 14.82
CA CYS A 79 -2.97 -12.85 13.99
C CYS A 79 -2.85 -14.29 13.44
N LEU A 80 -3.74 -15.20 13.84
CA LEU A 80 -3.74 -16.61 13.43
C LEU A 80 -4.48 -16.86 12.10
#